data_AF-A0A3D2KBF1-F1
#
_entry.id   AF-A0A3D2KBF1-F1
#
_cell.length_a   1.000
_cell.length_b   1.000
_cell.length_c   1.000
_cell.angle_alpha   90.00
_cell.angle_beta   90.00
_cell.angle_gamma   90.00
#
_symmetry.space_group_name_H-M   'P 1'
#
loop_
_entity.id
_entity.type
_entity.pdbx_description
1 polymer ?
#
loop_
_entity_poly.entity_id
_entity_poly.type
_entity_poly.pdbx_seq_one_letter_code
_entity_poly.pdbx_strand_id
1 'polypeptide(L)'
;MEDKLLVAKTLLECYPHLDDLYEVLTGSSESCVHSGFYAIFPSEQMSIYERLIRYEERKVGLYNMKYLVEEAFRREKSAPLSLLKEKYINKRSMIQIMEKYGVSLRTCYRYLKRGLSDFCRGLENAGFSKQRLLLNFGNEPLFQTMLTKVIREDDVERLEQERAEEKKKERVASCLACEKEKEGERKGGTPGGVINNRRTPLPHGGSGHGCYVV
;
A
#
# COMPACT_ATOMS: atom_id res chain seq x y z
N MET A 1 2.27 3.26 14.74
CA MET A 1 2.42 2.11 13.80
C MET A 1 2.42 2.62 12.36
N GLU A 2 1.56 3.60 12.04
CA GLU A 2 1.48 4.28 10.74
C GLU A 2 2.81 4.88 10.27
N ASP A 3 3.55 5.58 11.12
CA ASP A 3 4.86 6.13 10.76
C ASP A 3 5.89 5.12 10.27
N LYS A 4 5.83 3.88 10.75
CA LYS A 4 6.77 2.82 10.36
C LYS A 4 6.41 2.29 8.97
N LEU A 5 5.11 2.14 8.73
CA LEU A 5 4.57 1.76 7.42
C LEU A 5 4.85 2.83 6.38
N LEU A 6 4.79 4.11 6.77
CA LEU A 6 5.16 5.23 5.91
C LEU A 6 6.60 5.11 5.41
N VAL A 7 7.57 4.97 6.34
CA VAL A 7 8.99 4.81 5.99
C VAL A 7 9.22 3.56 5.13
N ALA A 8 8.54 2.45 5.44
CA ALA A 8 8.64 1.23 4.66
C ALA A 8 8.09 1.40 3.23
N LYS A 9 6.95 2.09 3.07
CA LYS A 9 6.36 2.43 1.77
C LYS A 9 7.28 3.36 0.98
N THR A 10 7.91 4.34 1.64
CA THR A 10 8.91 5.21 1.01
C THR A 10 10.10 4.44 0.46
N LEU A 11 10.65 3.47 1.20
CA LEU A 11 11.75 2.63 0.70
C LEU A 11 11.35 1.85 -0.56
N LEU A 12 10.13 1.31 -0.58
CA LEU A 12 9.61 0.57 -1.73
C LEU A 12 9.37 1.48 -2.95
N GLU A 13 8.96 2.73 -2.74
CA GLU A 13 8.85 3.73 -3.81
C GLU A 13 10.21 4.23 -4.31
N CYS A 14 11.24 4.24 -3.47
CA CYS A 14 12.61 4.58 -3.90
C CYS A 14 13.22 3.51 -4.80
N TYR A 15 12.95 2.23 -4.48
CA TYR A 15 13.58 1.07 -5.11
C TYR A 15 13.69 1.14 -6.65
N PRO A 16 12.62 1.48 -7.39
CA PRO A 16 12.65 1.39 -8.84
C PRO A 16 13.42 2.53 -9.53
N HIS A 17 13.95 3.48 -8.75
CA HIS A 17 14.75 4.63 -9.19
C HIS A 17 16.21 4.52 -8.76
N LEU A 18 16.58 3.51 -7.97
CA LEU A 18 17.92 3.39 -7.40
C LEU A 18 18.98 3.15 -8.49
N ASP A 19 18.67 2.32 -9.48
CA ASP A 19 19.61 1.99 -10.56
C ASP A 19 19.83 3.20 -11.48
N ASP A 20 18.77 3.86 -11.91
CA ASP A 20 18.84 5.09 -12.72
C ASP A 20 19.66 6.17 -12.00
N LEU A 21 19.45 6.36 -10.69
CA LEU A 21 20.19 7.36 -9.93
C LEU A 21 21.66 6.97 -9.75
N TYR A 22 21.97 5.68 -9.58
CA TYR A 22 23.34 5.20 -9.51
C TYR A 22 24.11 5.49 -10.81
N GLU A 23 23.47 5.28 -11.97
CA GLU A 23 24.05 5.62 -13.28
C GLU A 23 24.30 7.13 -13.40
N VAL A 24 23.35 7.97 -13.01
CA VAL A 24 23.50 9.43 -13.01
C VAL A 24 24.65 9.89 -12.12
N LEU A 25 24.80 9.32 -10.92
CA LEU A 25 25.90 9.63 -10.02
C LEU A 25 27.25 9.18 -10.60
N THR A 26 27.27 8.06 -11.32
CA THR A 26 28.47 7.56 -12.00
C THR A 26 28.90 8.51 -13.10
N GLY A 27 28.00 8.91 -14.01
CA GLY A 27 28.30 9.91 -15.03
C GLY A 27 28.70 11.28 -14.45
N SER A 28 28.10 11.68 -13.33
CA SER A 28 28.48 12.91 -12.61
C SER A 28 29.89 12.83 -12.03
N SER A 29 30.30 11.65 -11.54
CA SER A 29 31.63 11.42 -11.01
C SER A 29 32.67 11.47 -12.13
N GLU A 30 32.41 10.82 -13.26
CA GLU A 30 33.27 10.85 -14.45
C GLU A 30 33.44 12.28 -14.99
N SER A 31 32.35 13.04 -15.05
CA SER A 31 32.38 14.45 -15.44
C SER A 31 33.24 15.29 -14.48
N CYS A 32 33.14 15.04 -13.17
CA CYS A 32 34.00 15.69 -12.17
C CYS A 32 35.48 15.36 -12.37
N VAL A 33 35.82 14.09 -12.60
CA VAL A 33 37.20 13.69 -12.88
C VAL A 33 37.72 14.38 -14.14
N HIS A 34 36.91 14.42 -15.21
CA HIS A 34 37.30 15.09 -16.45
C HIS A 34 37.56 16.59 -16.25
N SER A 35 36.69 17.26 -15.49
CA SER A 35 36.89 18.68 -15.12
C SER A 35 38.12 18.91 -14.24
N GLY A 36 38.49 17.92 -13.41
CA GLY A 36 39.63 17.99 -12.51
C GLY A 36 40.98 18.03 -13.22
N PHE A 37 41.10 17.47 -14.43
CA PHE A 37 42.32 17.57 -15.23
C PHE A 37 42.66 19.01 -15.64
N TYR A 38 41.66 19.90 -15.69
CA TYR A 38 41.84 21.30 -16.07
C TYR A 38 41.91 22.25 -14.86
N ALA A 39 41.77 21.73 -13.63
CA ALA A 39 41.83 22.54 -12.42
C ALA A 39 43.30 22.91 -12.10
N ILE A 40 43.61 24.20 -12.19
CA ILE A 40 44.97 24.72 -12.01
C ILE A 40 45.22 25.07 -10.53
N PHE A 41 44.18 25.53 -9.83
CA PHE A 41 44.31 25.99 -8.46
C PHE A 41 44.06 24.86 -7.44
N PRO A 42 44.86 24.78 -6.36
CA PRO A 42 44.66 23.75 -5.31
C PRO A 42 43.27 23.78 -4.67
N SER A 43 42.65 24.96 -4.54
CA SER A 43 41.30 25.12 -4.00
C SER A 43 40.23 24.48 -4.90
N GLU A 44 40.36 24.62 -6.22
CA GLU A 44 39.47 24.02 -7.19
C GLU A 44 39.61 22.50 -7.18
N GLN A 45 40.84 21.98 -7.15
CA GLN A 45 41.12 20.55 -7.04
C GLN A 45 40.50 19.96 -5.77
N MET A 46 40.66 20.63 -4.62
CA MET A 46 40.08 20.17 -3.36
C MET A 46 38.54 20.09 -3.44
N SER A 47 37.89 21.08 -4.03
CA SER A 47 36.43 21.08 -4.21
C SER A 47 35.95 19.91 -5.10
N ILE A 48 36.74 19.53 -6.10
CA ILE A 48 36.44 18.39 -6.99
C ILE A 48 36.58 17.08 -6.21
N TYR A 49 37.64 16.91 -5.42
CA TYR A 49 37.79 15.73 -4.56
C TYR A 49 36.66 15.60 -3.55
N GLU A 50 36.25 16.70 -2.90
CA GLU A 50 35.11 16.68 -1.98
C GLU A 50 33.81 16.26 -2.66
N ARG A 51 33.56 16.72 -3.89
CA ARG A 51 32.39 16.30 -4.69
C ARG A 51 32.45 14.82 -5.04
N LEU A 52 33.61 14.31 -5.44
CA LEU A 52 33.79 12.89 -5.75
C LEU A 52 33.54 12.01 -4.53
N ILE A 53 34.09 12.37 -3.37
CA ILE A 53 33.83 11.67 -2.11
C ILE A 53 32.33 11.62 -1.81
N ARG A 54 31.63 12.76 -1.93
CA ARG A 54 30.17 12.82 -1.72
C ARG A 54 29.40 11.94 -2.71
N TYR A 55 29.82 11.88 -3.98
CA TYR A 55 29.15 11.00 -4.95
C TYR A 55 29.35 9.53 -4.60
N GLU A 56 30.56 9.11 -4.20
CA GLU A 56 30.82 7.73 -3.78
C GLU A 56 30.08 7.35 -2.50
N GLU A 57 30.07 8.22 -1.48
CA GLU A 57 29.28 8.01 -0.26
C GLU A 57 27.78 7.84 -0.57
N ARG A 58 27.24 8.67 -1.49
CA ARG A 58 25.85 8.54 -1.94
C ARG A 58 25.61 7.23 -2.68
N LYS A 59 26.49 6.82 -3.59
CA LYS A 59 26.39 5.52 -4.29
C LYS A 59 26.33 4.35 -3.32
N VAL A 60 27.17 4.35 -2.28
CA VAL A 60 27.13 3.36 -1.20
C VAL A 60 25.78 3.37 -0.48
N GLY A 61 25.24 4.55 -0.20
CA GLY A 61 23.90 4.72 0.38
C GLY A 61 22.79 4.10 -0.47
N LEU A 62 22.80 4.33 -1.80
CA LEU A 62 21.83 3.75 -2.74
C LEU A 62 21.93 2.23 -2.80
N TYR A 63 23.16 1.70 -2.88
CA TYR A 63 23.38 0.26 -2.89
C TYR A 63 22.89 -0.40 -1.60
N ASN A 64 23.18 0.21 -0.45
CA ASN A 64 22.71 -0.27 0.86
C ASN A 64 21.19 -0.25 0.95
N MET A 65 20.54 0.78 0.40
CA MET A 65 19.07 0.84 0.33
C MET A 65 18.50 -0.28 -0.53
N LYS A 66 19.08 -0.51 -1.71
CA LYS A 66 18.67 -1.60 -2.61
C LYS A 66 18.82 -2.96 -1.93
N TYR A 67 20.01 -3.22 -1.39
CA TYR A 67 20.31 -4.46 -0.68
C TYR A 67 19.34 -4.72 0.47
N LEU A 68 19.03 -3.69 1.27
CA LEU A 68 18.09 -3.80 2.38
C LEU A 68 16.69 -4.24 1.91
N VAL A 69 16.17 -3.63 0.84
CA VAL A 69 14.86 -3.99 0.29
C VAL A 69 14.87 -5.43 -0.22
N GLU A 70 15.89 -5.82 -0.99
CA GLU A 70 16.01 -7.18 -1.51
C GLU A 70 16.15 -8.22 -0.40
N GLU A 71 16.92 -7.93 0.64
CA GLU A 71 17.13 -8.81 1.78
C GLU A 71 15.84 -8.99 2.59
N ALA A 72 15.04 -7.92 2.76
CA ALA A 72 13.72 -8.02 3.39
C ALA A 72 12.79 -8.95 2.59
N PHE A 73 12.78 -8.86 1.26
CA PHE A 73 12.02 -9.79 0.40
C PHE A 73 12.59 -11.22 0.38
N ARG A 74 13.88 -11.39 0.62
CA ARG A 74 14.54 -12.71 0.62
C ARG A 74 14.21 -13.51 1.88
N ARG A 75 14.17 -12.84 3.03
CA ARG A 75 13.96 -13.46 4.35
C ARG A 75 12.51 -13.88 4.59
N GLU A 76 11.56 -13.07 4.15
CA GLU A 76 10.15 -13.31 4.41
C GLU A 76 9.46 -13.85 3.15
N LYS A 77 8.88 -15.04 3.24
CA LYS A 77 8.17 -15.67 2.13
C LYS A 77 6.70 -15.79 2.48
N SER A 78 5.95 -14.70 2.28
CA SER A 78 4.50 -14.68 2.44
C SER A 78 3.80 -14.37 1.10
N ALA A 79 2.61 -14.93 0.89
CA ALA A 79 1.78 -14.58 -0.27
C ALA A 79 1.48 -13.06 -0.35
N PRO A 80 1.14 -12.37 0.75
CA PRO A 80 1.05 -10.90 0.79
C PRO A 80 2.32 -10.19 0.30
N LEU A 81 3.49 -10.65 0.75
CA LEU A 81 4.77 -10.04 0.37
C LEU A 81 5.12 -10.28 -1.11
N SER A 82 4.74 -11.45 -1.64
CA SER A 82 4.90 -11.75 -3.07
C SER A 82 4.08 -10.78 -3.93
N LEU A 83 2.85 -10.46 -3.52
CA LEU A 83 2.00 -9.49 -4.20
C LEU A 83 2.55 -8.06 -4.08
N LEU A 84 3.14 -7.72 -2.93
CA LEU A 84 3.85 -6.46 -2.73
C LEU A 84 5.05 -6.33 -3.69
N LYS A 85 5.82 -7.41 -3.87
CA LYS A 85 6.95 -7.46 -4.81
C LYS A 85 6.51 -7.20 -6.24
N GLU A 86 5.40 -7.80 -6.68
CA GLU A 86 4.84 -7.56 -8.03
C GLU A 86 4.48 -6.09 -8.26
N LYS A 87 3.92 -5.43 -7.23
CA LYS A 87 3.52 -4.03 -7.31
C LYS A 87 4.71 -3.08 -7.39
N TYR A 88 5.68 -3.23 -6.49
CA TYR A 88 6.77 -2.25 -6.32
C TYR A 88 8.02 -2.59 -7.14
N ILE A 89 8.40 -3.86 -7.21
CA ILE A 89 9.62 -4.28 -7.91
C ILE A 89 9.33 -4.51 -9.39
N ASN A 90 8.25 -5.24 -9.71
CA ASN A 90 7.89 -5.55 -11.10
C ASN A 90 6.97 -4.49 -11.74
N LYS A 91 6.66 -3.40 -11.03
CA LYS A 91 5.81 -2.28 -11.48
C LYS A 91 4.46 -2.70 -12.09
N ARG A 92 3.89 -3.83 -11.66
CA ARG A 92 2.59 -4.29 -12.20
C ARG A 92 1.44 -3.41 -11.70
N SER A 93 0.49 -3.13 -12.58
CA SER A 93 -0.75 -2.46 -12.20
C SER A 93 -1.63 -3.37 -11.35
N MET A 94 -2.56 -2.78 -10.60
CA MET A 94 -3.51 -3.57 -9.78
C MET A 94 -4.35 -4.52 -10.64
N ILE A 95 -4.73 -4.08 -11.84
CA ILE A 95 -5.49 -4.88 -12.81
C ILE A 95 -4.66 -6.10 -13.25
N GLN A 96 -3.40 -5.89 -13.62
CA GLN A 96 -2.49 -6.97 -13.99
C GLN A 96 -2.26 -7.98 -12.86
N ILE A 97 -2.22 -7.50 -11.60
CA ILE A 97 -2.09 -8.36 -10.43
C ILE A 97 -3.39 -9.18 -10.23
N MET A 98 -4.55 -8.54 -10.35
CA MET A 98 -5.84 -9.24 -10.24
C MET A 98 -5.97 -10.36 -11.27
N GLU A 99 -5.63 -10.08 -12.52
CA GLU A 99 -5.67 -11.05 -13.62
C GLU A 99 -4.69 -12.20 -13.37
N LYS A 100 -3.45 -11.89 -12.95
CA LYS A 100 -2.42 -12.90 -12.69
C LYS A 100 -2.80 -13.88 -11.58
N TYR A 101 -3.45 -13.40 -10.51
CA TYR A 101 -3.75 -14.19 -9.32
C TYR A 101 -5.24 -14.61 -9.22
N GLY A 102 -6.10 -14.18 -10.15
CA GLY A 102 -7.53 -14.49 -10.14
C GLY A 102 -8.28 -13.95 -8.91
N VAL A 103 -7.89 -12.78 -8.40
CA VAL A 103 -8.44 -12.21 -7.16
C VAL A 103 -9.13 -10.87 -7.39
N SER A 104 -10.12 -10.55 -6.56
CA SER A 104 -10.80 -9.25 -6.62
C SER A 104 -9.87 -8.08 -6.27
N LEU A 105 -10.21 -6.87 -6.74
CA LEU A 105 -9.48 -5.65 -6.43
C LEU A 105 -9.38 -5.39 -4.92
N ARG A 106 -10.50 -5.57 -4.20
CA ARG A 106 -10.56 -5.43 -2.74
C ARG A 106 -9.60 -6.40 -2.05
N THR A 107 -9.55 -7.63 -2.54
CA THR A 107 -8.63 -8.65 -2.02
C THR A 107 -7.18 -8.21 -2.24
N CYS A 108 -6.83 -7.73 -3.44
CA CYS A 108 -5.50 -7.20 -3.74
C CYS A 108 -5.06 -6.09 -2.77
N TYR A 109 -5.91 -5.08 -2.55
CA TYR A 109 -5.60 -4.00 -1.60
C TYR A 109 -5.36 -4.53 -0.18
N ARG A 110 -6.18 -5.49 0.27
CA ARG A 110 -6.02 -6.09 1.60
C ARG A 110 -4.70 -6.86 1.72
N TYR A 111 -4.31 -7.58 0.67
CA TYR A 111 -3.02 -8.28 0.59
C TYR A 111 -1.85 -7.30 0.52
N LEU A 112 -1.96 -6.17 -0.19
CA LEU A 112 -0.93 -5.14 -0.20
C LEU A 112 -0.72 -4.53 1.18
N LYS A 113 -1.79 -4.15 1.88
CA LYS A 113 -1.68 -3.60 3.23
C LYS A 113 -1.02 -4.59 4.19
N ARG A 114 -1.41 -5.86 4.11
CA ARG A 114 -0.78 -6.93 4.91
C ARG A 114 0.66 -7.17 4.51
N GLY A 115 0.98 -7.15 3.22
CA GLY A 115 2.33 -7.28 2.68
C GLY A 115 3.23 -6.16 3.16
N LEU A 116 2.74 -4.92 3.23
CA LEU A 116 3.50 -3.79 3.77
C LEU A 116 3.79 -3.95 5.27
N SER A 117 2.82 -4.44 6.05
CA SER A 117 3.05 -4.79 7.47
C SER A 117 4.06 -5.91 7.64
N ASP A 118 3.97 -6.96 6.81
CA ASP A 118 4.94 -8.06 6.78
C ASP A 118 6.34 -7.51 6.44
N PHE A 119 6.48 -6.78 5.35
CA PHE A 119 7.74 -6.13 4.95
C PHE A 119 8.35 -5.27 6.06
N CYS A 120 7.53 -4.44 6.72
CA CYS A 120 7.98 -3.63 7.86
C CYS A 120 8.50 -4.49 9.01
N ARG A 121 7.82 -5.60 9.33
CA ARG A 121 8.29 -6.56 10.33
C ARG A 121 9.60 -7.23 9.88
N GLY A 122 9.74 -7.56 8.60
CA GLY A 122 10.96 -8.08 8.01
C GLY A 122 12.15 -7.13 8.21
N LEU A 123 11.96 -5.82 8.00
CA LEU A 123 12.96 -4.79 8.26
C LEU A 123 13.34 -4.70 9.74
N GLU A 124 12.36 -4.73 10.64
CA GLU A 124 12.60 -4.70 12.08
C GLU A 124 13.37 -5.92 12.57
N ASN A 125 13.01 -7.11 12.08
CA ASN A 125 13.70 -8.36 12.38
C ASN A 125 15.15 -8.37 11.86
N ALA A 126 15.43 -7.61 10.80
CA ALA A 126 16.78 -7.38 10.29
C ALA A 126 17.57 -6.32 11.09
N GLY A 127 16.97 -5.72 12.13
CA GLY A 127 17.60 -4.69 12.98
C GLY A 127 17.49 -3.27 12.43
N PHE A 128 16.61 -3.03 11.45
CA PHE A 128 16.36 -1.73 10.84
C PHE A 128 15.05 -1.14 11.35
N SER A 129 15.12 -0.51 12.53
CA SER A 129 14.01 0.28 13.06
C SER A 129 13.80 1.57 12.26
N LYS A 130 12.61 2.18 12.36
CA LYS A 130 12.29 3.51 11.78
C LYS A 130 13.42 4.53 12.00
N GLN A 131 13.91 4.64 13.24
CA GLN A 131 14.95 5.60 13.60
C GLN A 131 16.26 5.33 12.85
N ARG A 132 16.64 4.05 12.74
CA ARG A 132 17.86 3.65 12.02
C ARG A 132 17.75 3.90 10.52
N LEU A 133 16.56 3.68 9.94
CA LEU A 133 16.30 3.99 8.54
C LEU A 133 16.38 5.50 8.27
N LEU A 134 15.78 6.32 9.12
CA LEU A 134 15.86 7.78 8.98
C LEU A 134 17.26 8.33 9.22
N LEU A 135 18.02 7.73 10.14
CA LEU A 135 19.42 8.09 10.37
C LEU A 135 20.29 7.81 9.14
N ASN A 136 20.10 6.64 8.52
CA ASN A 136 20.92 6.21 7.38
C ASN A 136 20.49 6.84 6.05
N PHE A 137 19.19 7.07 5.84
CA PHE A 137 18.64 7.43 4.53
C PHE A 137 17.83 8.73 4.54
N GLY A 138 17.49 9.29 5.69
CA GLY A 138 16.61 10.46 5.80
C GLY A 138 17.16 11.73 5.16
N ASN A 139 18.48 11.80 4.97
CA ASN A 139 19.15 12.92 4.30
C ASN A 139 19.33 12.71 2.79
N GLU A 140 19.02 11.51 2.25
CA GLU A 140 19.16 11.25 0.83
C GLU A 140 18.01 11.96 0.05
N PRO A 141 18.33 12.83 -0.94
CA PRO A 141 17.31 13.59 -1.67
C PRO A 141 16.22 12.74 -2.32
N LEU A 142 16.56 11.56 -2.84
CA LEU A 142 15.58 10.63 -3.39
C LEU A 142 14.58 10.20 -2.31
N PHE A 143 15.07 9.85 -1.13
CA PHE A 143 14.23 9.41 -0.01
C PHE A 143 13.26 10.51 0.44
N GLN A 144 13.74 11.76 0.57
CA GLN A 144 12.90 12.89 0.96
C GLN A 144 11.81 13.21 -0.08
N THR A 145 12.17 13.13 -1.36
CA THR A 145 11.24 13.33 -2.48
C THR A 145 10.13 12.29 -2.44
N MET A 146 10.50 11.01 -2.30
CA MET A 146 9.53 9.92 -2.22
C MET A 146 8.71 9.96 -0.93
N LEU A 147 9.30 10.34 0.21
CA LEU A 147 8.57 10.51 1.45
C LEU A 147 7.46 11.56 1.29
N THR A 148 7.79 12.70 0.69
CA THR A 148 6.81 13.77 0.43
C THR A 148 5.70 13.30 -0.51
N LYS A 149 6.04 12.56 -1.56
CA LYS A 149 5.06 11.96 -2.48
C LYS A 149 4.11 10.99 -1.75
N VAL A 150 4.65 10.08 -0.95
CA VAL A 150 3.86 9.09 -0.22
C VAL A 150 2.93 9.77 0.79
N ILE A 151 3.40 10.79 1.53
CA ILE A 151 2.56 11.56 2.46
C ILE A 151 1.36 12.16 1.72
N ARG A 152 1.58 12.77 0.55
CA ARG A 152 0.50 13.36 -0.26
C ARG A 152 -0.51 12.32 -0.73
N GLU A 153 -0.03 11.16 -1.18
CA GLU A 153 -0.91 10.06 -1.61
C GLU A 153 -1.75 9.52 -0.44
N ASP A 154 -1.13 9.31 0.73
CA ASP A 154 -1.84 8.84 1.93
C ASP A 154 -2.87 9.88 2.42
N ASP A 155 -2.56 11.18 2.34
CA ASP A 155 -3.49 12.25 2.69
C ASP A 155 -4.73 12.26 1.76
N VAL A 156 -4.52 12.06 0.46
CA VAL A 156 -5.62 11.94 -0.52
C VAL A 156 -6.48 10.71 -0.22
N GLU A 157 -5.86 9.55 0.02
CA GLU A 157 -6.58 8.32 0.37
C GLU A 157 -7.42 8.49 1.65
N ARG A 158 -6.90 9.19 2.68
CA ARG A 158 -7.67 9.48 3.90
C ARG A 158 -8.89 10.36 3.61
N LEU A 159 -8.72 11.45 2.86
CA LEU A 159 -9.81 12.37 2.51
C LEU A 159 -10.90 11.68 1.68
N GLU A 160 -10.52 10.78 0.78
CA GLU A 160 -11.48 9.99 0.00
C GLU A 160 -12.27 9.01 0.88
N GLN A 161 -11.62 8.40 1.88
CA GLN A 161 -12.27 7.52 2.84
C GLN A 161 -13.28 8.27 3.70
N GLU A 162 -12.91 9.44 4.23
CA GLU A 162 -13.80 10.30 5.01
C GLU A 162 -15.06 10.68 4.23
N ARG A 163 -14.90 11.14 2.97
CA ARG A 163 -16.03 11.45 2.07
C ARG A 163 -16.90 10.24 1.76
N ALA A 164 -16.31 9.06 1.61
CA ALA A 164 -17.06 7.82 1.35
C ALA A 164 -17.86 7.38 2.58
N GLU A 165 -17.30 7.57 3.78
CA GLU A 165 -17.99 7.30 5.04
C GLU A 165 -19.14 8.27 5.30
N GLU A 166 -18.96 9.56 5.01
CA GLU A 166 -20.03 10.56 5.06
C GLU A 166 -21.18 10.20 4.12
N LYS A 167 -20.89 9.89 2.85
CA LYS A 167 -21.91 9.43 1.89
C LYS A 167 -22.61 8.16 2.35
N LYS A 168 -21.91 7.25 3.02
CA LYS A 168 -22.51 6.04 3.58
C LYS A 168 -23.43 6.37 4.76
N LYS A 169 -23.03 7.27 5.65
CA LYS A 169 -23.87 7.76 6.76
C LYS A 169 -25.12 8.46 6.24
N GLU A 170 -25.01 9.29 5.21
CA GLU A 170 -26.14 9.94 4.54
C GLU A 170 -27.12 8.92 3.92
N ARG A 171 -26.60 7.91 3.21
CA ARG A 171 -27.45 6.84 2.64
C ARG A 171 -28.17 6.03 3.72
N VAL A 172 -27.49 5.70 4.81
CA VAL A 172 -28.10 4.99 5.94
C VAL A 172 -29.16 5.86 6.63
N ALA A 173 -28.89 7.16 6.82
CA ALA A 173 -29.85 8.10 7.39
C ALA A 173 -31.09 8.27 6.48
N SER A 174 -30.89 8.34 5.17
CA SER A 174 -31.98 8.40 4.17
C SER A 174 -32.82 7.12 4.17
N CYS A 175 -32.21 5.94 4.26
CA CYS A 175 -32.94 4.68 4.38
C CYS A 175 -33.77 4.61 5.68
N LEU A 176 -33.20 5.04 6.81
CA LEU A 176 -33.90 5.08 8.11
C LEU A 176 -35.08 6.07 8.11
N ALA A 177 -34.97 7.19 7.39
CA ALA A 177 -36.08 8.14 7.21
C ALA A 177 -37.21 7.51 6.39
N CYS A 178 -36.87 6.78 5.32
CA CYS A 178 -37.83 6.12 4.44
C CYS A 178 -38.57 4.95 5.15
N GLU A 179 -37.93 4.27 6.10
CA GLU A 179 -38.59 3.25 6.95
C GLU A 179 -39.59 3.87 7.93
N LYS A 180 -39.30 5.05 8.50
CA LYS A 180 -40.22 5.76 9.38
C LYS A 180 -41.47 6.27 8.67
N GLU A 181 -41.35 6.69 7.40
CA GLU A 181 -42.50 7.09 6.58
C GLU A 181 -43.43 5.89 6.27
N LYS A 182 -42.85 4.71 5.98
CA LYS A 182 -43.61 3.47 5.74
C LYS A 182 -44.31 2.92 6.98
N GLU A 183 -43.77 3.16 8.18
CA GLU A 183 -44.47 2.84 9.45
C GLU A 183 -45.59 3.83 9.78
N GLY A 184 -45.48 5.08 9.33
CA GLY A 184 -46.54 6.09 9.45
C GLY A 184 -47.76 5.77 8.58
N GLU A 185 -47.57 5.35 7.34
CA GLU A 185 -48.66 4.99 6.42
C GLU A 185 -49.42 3.72 6.84
N ARG A 186 -48.76 2.74 7.49
CA ARG A 186 -49.44 1.54 8.02
C ARG A 186 -50.38 1.82 9.20
N LYS A 187 -50.30 2.99 9.84
CA LYS A 187 -51.20 3.38 10.93
C LYS A 187 -52.40 4.24 10.48
N GLY A 188 -52.52 4.52 9.18
CA GLY A 188 -53.63 5.28 8.58
C GLY A 188 -54.71 4.44 7.86
N GLY A 189 -54.66 3.10 7.98
CA GLY A 189 -55.66 2.21 7.38
C GLY A 189 -56.91 2.06 8.25
N THR A 190 -58.03 2.59 7.77
CA THR A 190 -59.40 2.49 8.31
C THR A 190 -59.81 1.05 8.66
N PRO A 191 -60.49 0.79 9.79
CA PRO A 191 -60.95 -0.56 10.13
C PRO A 191 -62.20 -0.91 9.33
N GLY A 192 -62.10 -1.85 8.40
CA GLY A 192 -63.24 -2.34 7.64
C GLY A 192 -63.10 -3.81 7.27
N GLY A 193 -64.01 -4.64 7.78
CA GLY A 193 -64.30 -5.96 7.20
C GLY A 193 -63.82 -7.16 8.00
N VAL A 194 -64.69 -7.62 8.91
CA VAL A 194 -64.67 -8.99 9.44
C VAL A 194 -64.83 -9.97 8.29
N ILE A 195 -63.83 -10.83 8.05
CA ILE A 195 -64.02 -12.08 7.30
C ILE A 195 -63.47 -13.22 8.14
N ASN A 196 -64.41 -13.96 8.72
CA ASN A 196 -64.23 -15.30 9.28
C ASN A 196 -63.63 -16.21 8.21
N ASN A 197 -62.52 -16.90 8.48
CA ASN A 197 -62.32 -18.22 7.88
C ASN A 197 -61.49 -19.16 8.76
N ARG A 198 -61.93 -20.41 8.69
CA ARG A 198 -61.74 -21.48 9.65
C ARG A 198 -60.31 -22.01 9.66
N ARG A 199 -59.90 -22.45 10.85
CA ARG A 199 -58.80 -23.40 11.07
C ARG A 199 -58.96 -24.61 10.14
N THR A 200 -57.90 -24.95 9.43
CA THR A 200 -57.67 -26.31 8.93
C THR A 200 -56.32 -26.78 9.48
N PRO A 201 -56.25 -27.95 10.15
CA PRO A 201 -55.01 -28.51 10.64
C PRO A 201 -54.23 -29.25 9.54
N LEU A 202 -52.91 -29.25 9.71
CA LEU A 202 -51.93 -30.05 8.99
C LEU A 202 -52.30 -31.55 8.94
N PRO A 203 -52.03 -32.26 7.83
CA PRO A 203 -51.92 -33.71 7.87
C PRO A 203 -50.47 -34.15 8.10
N HIS A 204 -50.28 -34.96 9.14
CA HIS A 204 -49.19 -35.93 9.23
C HIS A 204 -49.35 -37.01 8.15
N GLY A 205 -48.24 -37.44 7.56
CA GLY A 205 -48.15 -38.63 6.73
C GLY A 205 -46.71 -38.89 6.33
N GLY A 206 -46.07 -39.88 6.96
CA GLY A 206 -44.64 -40.14 6.86
C GLY A 206 -44.21 -41.13 5.78
N SER A 207 -42.92 -41.48 5.90
CA SER A 207 -42.20 -42.62 5.33
C SER A 207 -41.75 -42.55 3.86
N GLY A 208 -40.46 -42.89 3.63
CA GLY A 208 -40.00 -43.48 2.37
C GLY A 208 -38.71 -42.94 1.76
N HIS A 209 -37.58 -43.43 2.28
CA HIS A 209 -36.31 -43.80 1.59
C HIS A 209 -35.75 -43.00 0.39
N GLY A 210 -34.43 -42.75 0.45
CA GLY A 210 -33.59 -42.64 -0.75
C GLY A 210 -32.26 -41.91 -0.58
N CYS A 211 -31.28 -42.54 0.07
CA CYS A 211 -29.86 -42.22 -0.16
C CYS A 211 -29.51 -42.54 -1.62
N TYR A 212 -28.79 -41.67 -2.32
CA TYR A 212 -27.73 -42.11 -3.24
C TYR A 212 -26.60 -41.06 -3.31
N VAL A 213 -25.42 -41.60 -3.11
CA VAL A 213 -24.09 -41.05 -3.35
C VAL A 213 -23.79 -41.23 -4.85
N VAL A 214 -23.28 -40.20 -5.52
CA VAL A 214 -22.16 -40.26 -6.48
C VAL A 214 -21.41 -38.94 -6.40
#